data_AF-A0A453QVZ5-F1
#
_entry.id   AF-A0A453QVZ5-F1
#
_cell.length_a   1.000
_cell.length_b   1.000
_cell.length_c   1.000
_cell.angle_alpha   90.00
_cell.angle_beta   90.00
_cell.angle_gamma   90.00
#
_symmetry.space_group_name_H-M   'P 1'
#
loop_
_entity.id
_entity.type
_entity.pdbx_description
1 polymer ?
#
loop_
_entity_poly.entity_id
_entity_poly.type
_entity_poly.pdbx_seq_one_letter_code
_entity_poly.pdbx_strand_id
1 'polypeptide(L)'
;AAGPSLSFAEPRRREVVLRDGAGRPAVVPECEVVGDDVHRVLIKLPSGTSFYGTGEASGPLERTGKRVFTWNTDAWGYGSGTTSLYQSHPWVLSILPDGKSLGVLADTTRRCEIDLRQESTIKFAALSAYPIITFGPFDTPAQVVASLSHAIGTVSMPSKWALGYHQCRFSYKSSERVLEQVIRTFREKGIPCDVVWMDIDYMDGFRCFTFDNNRFADPKSMVDDLHSIGCKSIWMLDPGIKEEKGYFVYDGGSENDVWIKKADGSPFIGEVWPGDCVFPDFTSERIRTWWARLVRDFISNGVDGIWNDMNEPAMTTTTKTMPESNIHRGDADIGGVQNHSYYHNVMSLLLWK
;
A
#
# COMPACT_ATOMS: atom_id res chain seq x y z
N ALA A 1 -15.97 0.07 20.56
CA ALA A 1 -14.63 0.65 20.76
C ALA A 1 -13.90 0.62 19.43
N ALA A 2 -13.04 1.60 19.15
CA ALA A 2 -12.21 1.58 17.94
C ALA A 2 -11.28 0.35 17.96
N GLY A 3 -11.02 -0.25 16.80
CA GLY A 3 -10.01 -1.32 16.66
C GLY A 3 -8.59 -0.79 16.89
N PRO A 4 -7.59 -1.67 17.03
CA PRO A 4 -6.18 -1.26 17.19
C PRO A 4 -5.72 -0.42 15.99
N SER A 5 -4.79 0.51 16.22
CA SER A 5 -4.24 1.33 15.14
C SER A 5 -3.20 0.53 14.34
N LEU A 6 -3.34 0.55 13.02
CA LEU A 6 -2.31 0.08 12.09
C LEU A 6 -1.51 1.24 11.47
N SER A 7 -1.92 2.49 11.71
CA SER A 7 -1.24 3.68 11.21
C SER A 7 -0.08 4.13 12.11
N PHE A 8 -0.17 3.91 13.43
CA PHE A 8 0.86 4.36 14.37
C PHE A 8 2.06 3.40 14.41
N ALA A 9 3.28 3.95 14.47
CA ALA A 9 4.50 3.16 14.64
C ALA A 9 4.52 2.42 15.99
N GLU A 10 3.96 3.04 17.03
CA GLU A 10 3.71 2.42 18.33
C GLU A 10 2.20 2.54 18.66
N PRO A 11 1.37 1.52 18.37
CA PRO A 11 -0.08 1.61 18.52
C PRO A 11 -0.55 2.05 19.91
N ARG A 12 0.19 1.68 20.97
CA ARG A 12 -0.11 2.08 22.36
C ARG A 12 -0.08 3.59 22.58
N ARG A 13 0.67 4.36 21.79
CA ARG A 13 0.73 5.82 21.91
C ARG A 13 -0.61 6.48 21.58
N ARG A 14 -1.39 5.88 20.68
CA ARG A 14 -2.75 6.37 20.36
C ARG A 14 -3.69 6.26 21.56
N GLU A 15 -3.54 5.22 22.38
CA GLU A 15 -4.42 4.92 23.53
C GLU A 15 -4.07 5.73 24.79
N VAL A 16 -3.00 6.52 24.77
CA VAL A 16 -2.59 7.29 25.96
C VAL A 16 -3.61 8.38 26.24
N VAL A 17 -4.34 8.23 27.35
CA VAL A 17 -5.26 9.25 27.84
C VAL A 17 -4.45 10.50 28.19
N LEU A 18 -4.82 11.62 27.57
CA LEU A 18 -4.26 12.92 27.91
C LEU A 18 -4.55 13.22 29.39
N ARG A 19 -3.51 13.54 30.17
CA ARG A 19 -3.63 13.86 31.60
C ARG A 19 -4.52 15.09 31.79
N ASP A 20 -5.22 15.17 32.92
CA ASP A 20 -5.92 16.39 33.33
C ASP A 20 -4.96 17.59 33.32
N GLY A 21 -5.35 18.65 32.60
CA GLY A 21 -4.51 19.83 32.36
C GLY A 21 -3.80 19.84 31.00
N ALA A 22 -3.87 18.76 30.21
CA ALA A 22 -3.57 18.83 28.79
C ALA A 22 -4.54 19.83 28.13
N GLY A 23 -4.01 20.79 27.38
CA GLY A 23 -4.82 21.82 26.72
C GLY A 23 -5.94 21.19 25.88
N ARG A 24 -7.11 21.84 25.86
CA ARG A 24 -8.21 21.42 24.98
C ARG A 24 -7.69 21.41 23.53
N PRO A 25 -8.10 20.42 22.70
CA PRO A 25 -7.80 20.44 21.28
C PRO A 25 -8.22 21.78 20.69
N ALA A 26 -7.39 22.37 19.83
CA ALA A 26 -7.71 23.63 19.17
C ALA A 26 -8.98 23.55 18.30
N VAL A 27 -9.33 22.34 17.86
CA VAL A 27 -10.56 22.05 17.13
C VAL A 27 -11.23 20.84 17.75
N VAL A 28 -12.52 20.98 18.06
CA VAL A 28 -13.33 19.89 18.60
C VAL A 28 -14.23 19.35 17.48
N PRO A 29 -14.09 18.07 17.09
CA PRO A 29 -14.92 17.46 16.07
C PRO A 29 -16.38 17.29 16.54
N GLU A 30 -17.32 17.47 15.62
CA GLU A 30 -18.72 17.08 15.77
C GLU A 30 -18.87 15.65 15.23
N CYS A 31 -19.28 14.70 16.09
CA CYS A 31 -19.46 13.30 15.71
C CYS A 31 -20.94 12.92 15.69
N GLU A 32 -21.38 12.22 14.65
CA GLU A 32 -22.73 11.70 14.52
C GLU A 32 -22.75 10.29 13.91
N VAL A 33 -23.79 9.51 14.21
CA VAL A 33 -24.06 8.24 13.56
C VAL A 33 -25.26 8.43 12.63
N VAL A 34 -25.11 8.03 11.37
CA VAL A 34 -26.13 8.22 10.32
C VAL A 34 -26.46 6.88 9.68
N GLY A 35 -27.74 6.58 9.52
CA GLY A 35 -28.21 5.33 8.90
C GLY A 35 -27.71 4.07 9.63
N ASP A 36 -27.40 3.03 8.86
CA ASP A 36 -26.95 1.71 9.36
C ASP A 36 -25.45 1.72 9.72
N ASP A 37 -25.10 2.36 10.82
CA ASP A 37 -23.74 2.36 11.42
C ASP A 37 -22.65 3.12 10.64
N VAL A 38 -23.02 4.16 9.89
CA VAL A 38 -22.03 5.10 9.32
C VAL A 38 -21.69 6.17 10.36
N HIS A 39 -20.44 6.19 10.80
CA HIS A 39 -19.93 7.19 11.75
C HIS A 39 -19.34 8.35 10.96
N ARG A 40 -19.92 9.54 11.14
CA ARG A 40 -19.50 10.76 10.47
C ARG A 40 -18.87 11.71 11.47
N VAL A 41 -17.78 12.33 11.06
CA VAL A 41 -17.13 13.40 11.80
C VAL A 41 -17.06 14.65 10.95
N LEU A 42 -17.47 15.79 11.52
CA LEU A 42 -17.34 17.12 10.92
C LEU A 42 -16.38 17.96 11.73
N ILE A 43 -15.50 18.68 11.04
CA ILE A 43 -14.50 19.57 11.62
C ILE A 43 -14.61 20.90 10.90
N LYS A 44 -15.15 21.91 11.58
CA LYS A 44 -15.31 23.26 11.04
C LYS A 44 -14.06 24.08 11.36
N LEU A 45 -13.52 24.74 10.36
CA LEU A 45 -12.33 25.58 10.42
C LEU A 45 -12.65 27.01 9.95
N PRO A 46 -11.78 28.00 10.23
CA PRO A 46 -11.97 29.37 9.77
C PRO A 46 -12.14 29.47 8.24
N SER A 47 -13.04 30.36 7.79
CA SER A 47 -13.25 30.64 6.36
C SER A 47 -11.95 31.07 5.67
N GLY A 48 -11.69 30.55 4.48
CA GLY A 48 -10.42 30.70 3.75
C GLY A 48 -9.39 29.61 4.05
N THR A 49 -9.75 28.58 4.81
CA THR A 49 -8.89 27.40 5.00
C THR A 49 -8.77 26.61 3.69
N SER A 50 -7.54 26.23 3.33
CA SER A 50 -7.24 25.34 2.19
C SER A 50 -6.83 23.95 2.66
N PHE A 51 -7.14 22.93 1.86
CA PHE A 51 -6.94 21.52 2.23
C PHE A 51 -5.99 20.79 1.29
N TYR A 52 -5.18 19.88 1.84
CA TYR A 52 -4.16 19.09 1.14
C TYR A 52 -4.11 17.66 1.70
N GLY A 53 -3.49 16.73 0.97
CA GLY A 53 -3.37 15.33 1.37
C GLY A 53 -4.40 14.45 0.68
N THR A 54 -5.11 13.63 1.47
CA THR A 54 -6.14 12.67 1.02
C THR A 54 -5.66 11.74 -0.09
N GLY A 55 -4.39 11.31 -0.03
CA GLY A 55 -3.86 10.41 -1.04
C GLY A 55 -4.49 9.01 -0.93
N GLU A 56 -4.46 8.19 -1.97
CA GLU A 56 -4.04 8.53 -3.32
C GLU A 56 -5.26 8.81 -4.20
N ALA A 57 -5.28 10.00 -4.80
CA ALA A 57 -6.34 10.45 -5.69
C ALA A 57 -5.75 11.35 -6.77
N SER A 58 -6.35 11.33 -7.95
CA SER A 58 -5.90 12.13 -9.09
C SER A 58 -6.17 13.64 -8.89
N GLY A 59 -5.58 14.47 -9.75
CA GLY A 59 -5.87 15.91 -9.81
C GLY A 59 -4.87 16.81 -9.07
N PRO A 60 -5.21 18.10 -8.87
CA PRO A 60 -4.31 19.08 -8.29
C PRO A 60 -3.92 18.78 -6.83
N LEU A 61 -2.80 19.37 -6.41
CA LEU A 61 -2.27 19.27 -5.04
C LEU A 61 -3.29 19.75 -3.99
N GLU A 62 -3.95 20.88 -4.24
CA GLU A 62 -5.00 21.38 -3.37
C GLU A 62 -6.30 20.57 -3.54
N ARG A 63 -6.87 20.18 -2.40
CA ARG A 63 -8.04 19.30 -2.25
C ARG A 63 -9.30 20.05 -1.79
N THR A 64 -9.24 21.36 -1.59
CA THR A 64 -10.41 22.19 -1.33
C THR A 64 -11.46 22.01 -2.43
N GLY A 65 -12.72 21.76 -2.05
CA GLY A 65 -13.78 21.51 -3.03
C GLY A 65 -13.80 20.08 -3.59
N LYS A 66 -12.99 19.15 -3.08
CA LYS A 66 -12.90 17.76 -3.57
C LYS A 66 -13.56 16.77 -2.62
N ARG A 67 -13.91 15.60 -3.17
CA ARG A 67 -14.38 14.44 -2.44
C ARG A 67 -13.55 13.24 -2.87
N VAL A 68 -12.98 12.54 -1.90
CA VAL A 68 -12.07 11.41 -2.09
C VAL A 68 -12.59 10.22 -1.29
N PHE A 69 -12.31 9.02 -1.77
CA PHE A 69 -12.57 7.78 -1.04
C PHE A 69 -11.25 7.06 -0.80
N THR A 70 -11.09 6.50 0.39
CA THR A 70 -9.95 5.64 0.75
C THR A 70 -10.36 4.20 0.51
N TRP A 71 -10.06 3.69 -0.68
CA TRP A 71 -10.31 2.31 -1.07
C TRP A 71 -9.30 1.89 -2.15
N ASN A 72 -8.26 1.17 -1.76
CA ASN A 72 -7.17 0.79 -2.65
C ASN A 72 -7.73 0.05 -3.89
N THR A 73 -7.57 0.64 -5.07
CA THR A 73 -8.17 0.15 -6.30
C THR A 73 -7.17 0.26 -7.44
N ASP A 74 -6.98 -0.85 -8.16
CA ASP A 74 -6.31 -0.81 -9.46
C ASP A 74 -7.19 -0.08 -10.47
N ALA A 75 -6.95 1.23 -10.55
CA ALA A 75 -7.67 2.16 -11.40
C ALA A 75 -6.92 2.38 -12.71
N TRP A 76 -6.69 1.31 -13.48
CA TRP A 76 -6.05 1.40 -14.80
C TRP A 76 -6.71 2.45 -15.70
N GLY A 77 -5.88 3.32 -16.30
CA GLY A 77 -6.35 4.40 -17.17
C GLY A 77 -7.06 5.54 -16.42
N TYR A 78 -6.76 5.75 -15.14
CA TYR A 78 -7.37 6.80 -14.33
C TYR A 78 -7.25 8.19 -14.99
N GLY A 79 -8.30 8.99 -14.82
CA GLY A 79 -8.35 10.38 -15.26
C GLY A 79 -8.20 11.36 -14.10
N SER A 80 -8.27 12.65 -14.38
CA SER A 80 -8.15 13.73 -13.38
C SER A 80 -9.31 13.81 -12.37
N GLY A 81 -10.37 13.02 -12.57
CA GLY A 81 -11.54 12.93 -11.69
C GLY A 81 -11.58 11.65 -10.87
N THR A 82 -10.60 10.76 -10.99
CA THR A 82 -10.57 9.50 -10.23
C THR A 82 -10.30 9.80 -8.76
N THR A 83 -11.22 9.35 -7.90
CA THR A 83 -11.30 9.71 -6.47
C THR A 83 -10.75 8.66 -5.51
N SER A 84 -10.24 7.54 -6.03
CA SER A 84 -9.59 6.45 -5.29
C SER A 84 -8.61 5.77 -6.23
N LEU A 85 -7.35 5.62 -5.81
CA LEU A 85 -6.29 4.95 -6.57
C LEU A 85 -5.70 3.81 -5.71
N TYR A 86 -4.40 3.54 -5.83
CA TYR A 86 -3.74 2.34 -5.33
C TYR A 86 -3.50 2.36 -3.81
N GLN A 87 -3.44 3.56 -3.21
CA GLN A 87 -3.15 3.75 -1.79
C GLN A 87 -4.20 4.60 -1.08
N SER A 88 -4.28 4.45 0.24
CA SER A 88 -5.23 5.14 1.09
C SER A 88 -4.54 5.83 2.26
N HIS A 89 -4.70 7.14 2.34
CA HIS A 89 -4.21 8.02 3.38
C HIS A 89 -5.38 8.85 3.90
N PRO A 90 -6.09 8.41 4.96
CA PRO A 90 -7.22 9.13 5.56
C PRO A 90 -6.77 10.37 6.36
N TRP A 91 -5.97 11.22 5.72
CA TRP A 91 -5.24 12.36 6.27
C TRP A 91 -5.56 13.64 5.52
N VAL A 92 -5.83 14.72 6.26
CA VAL A 92 -6.01 16.07 5.71
C VAL A 92 -5.04 17.03 6.42
N LEU A 93 -4.21 17.70 5.64
CA LEU A 93 -3.45 18.88 6.06
C LEU A 93 -4.28 20.13 5.72
N SER A 94 -4.45 21.03 6.68
CA SER A 94 -5.19 22.28 6.50
C SER A 94 -4.26 23.47 6.74
N ILE A 95 -4.28 24.44 5.84
CA ILE A 95 -3.61 25.73 5.99
C ILE A 95 -4.67 26.78 6.30
N LEU A 96 -4.58 27.36 7.50
CA LEU A 96 -5.51 28.36 8.01
C LEU A 96 -5.24 29.73 7.37
N PRO A 97 -6.22 30.66 7.42
CA PRO A 97 -6.08 32.00 6.83
C PRO A 97 -4.94 32.85 7.41
N ASP A 98 -4.53 32.57 8.65
CA ASP A 98 -3.41 33.24 9.33
C ASP A 98 -2.04 32.59 9.02
N GLY A 99 -2.01 31.58 8.14
CA GLY A 99 -0.81 30.84 7.76
C GLY A 99 -0.48 29.66 8.69
N LYS A 100 -1.13 29.55 9.85
CA LYS A 100 -0.96 28.38 10.72
C LYS A 100 -1.51 27.14 10.06
N SER A 101 -1.03 25.99 10.49
CA SER A 101 -1.35 24.71 9.87
C SER A 101 -1.74 23.68 10.90
N LEU A 102 -2.70 22.83 10.55
CA LEU A 102 -3.14 21.70 11.36
C LEU A 102 -3.33 20.46 10.49
N GLY A 103 -3.18 19.30 11.09
CA GLY A 103 -3.41 18.02 10.44
C GLY A 103 -4.50 17.23 11.13
N VAL A 104 -5.27 16.46 10.36
CA VAL A 104 -6.31 15.58 10.88
C VAL A 104 -6.19 14.21 10.23
N LEU A 105 -6.03 13.18 11.05
CA LEU A 105 -6.04 11.76 10.65
C LEU A 105 -7.33 11.11 11.15
N ALA A 106 -8.10 10.53 10.24
CA ALA A 106 -9.11 9.54 10.58
C ALA A 106 -8.45 8.16 10.62
N ASP A 107 -8.16 7.65 11.82
CA ASP A 107 -7.42 6.39 11.99
C ASP A 107 -8.35 5.19 11.81
N THR A 108 -8.53 4.82 10.54
CA THR A 108 -9.35 3.70 10.11
C THR A 108 -8.72 2.96 8.95
N THR A 109 -8.83 1.64 8.98
CA THR A 109 -8.40 0.72 7.91
C THR A 109 -9.51 0.47 6.88
N ARG A 110 -10.73 0.88 7.22
CA ARG A 110 -11.94 0.65 6.43
C ARG A 110 -12.08 1.72 5.36
N ARG A 111 -13.00 1.48 4.42
CA ARG A 111 -13.42 2.48 3.46
C ARG A 111 -13.88 3.76 4.16
N CYS A 112 -13.20 4.87 3.89
CA CYS A 112 -13.54 6.18 4.44
C CYS A 112 -13.74 7.20 3.31
N GLU A 113 -14.86 7.91 3.37
CA GLU A 113 -15.13 9.10 2.58
C GLU A 113 -14.50 10.32 3.24
N ILE A 114 -13.78 11.12 2.44
CA ILE A 114 -13.25 12.43 2.83
C ILE A 114 -13.89 13.47 1.93
N ASP A 115 -14.75 14.32 2.48
CA ASP A 115 -15.54 15.31 1.76
C ASP A 115 -15.14 16.72 2.21
N LEU A 116 -14.52 17.46 1.29
CA LEU A 116 -13.96 18.81 1.49
C LEU A 116 -14.70 19.84 0.62
N ARG A 117 -15.90 19.51 0.15
CA ARG A 117 -16.71 20.37 -0.73
C ARG A 117 -17.38 21.51 0.00
N GLN A 118 -17.70 21.31 1.28
CA GLN A 118 -18.24 22.36 2.12
C GLN A 118 -17.11 23.30 2.54
N GLU A 119 -17.36 24.60 2.46
CA GLU A 119 -16.36 25.62 2.78
C GLU A 119 -15.76 25.40 4.16
N SER A 120 -14.42 25.36 4.22
CA SER A 120 -13.63 25.26 5.45
C SER A 120 -14.10 24.15 6.40
N THR A 121 -14.64 23.06 5.86
CA THR A 121 -15.16 21.94 6.64
C THR A 121 -14.55 20.64 6.14
N ILE A 122 -13.96 19.88 7.06
CA ILE A 122 -13.53 18.50 6.79
C ILE A 122 -14.65 17.57 7.25
N LYS A 123 -15.11 16.70 6.36
CA LYS A 123 -16.03 15.62 6.71
C LYS A 123 -15.38 14.26 6.44
N PHE A 124 -15.28 13.45 7.48
CA PHE A 124 -14.96 12.03 7.37
C PHE A 124 -16.23 11.20 7.56
N ALA A 125 -16.37 10.11 6.81
CA ALA A 125 -17.41 9.11 7.06
C ALA A 125 -16.89 7.70 6.77
N ALA A 126 -17.09 6.77 7.71
CA ALA A 126 -16.73 5.36 7.53
C ALA A 126 -17.70 4.47 8.32
N LEU A 127 -17.71 3.18 8.00
CA LEU A 127 -18.48 2.19 8.76
C LEU A 127 -17.81 1.91 10.10
N SER A 128 -18.62 1.90 11.17
CA SER A 128 -18.21 1.75 12.57
C SER A 128 -17.33 2.90 13.10
N ALA A 129 -17.20 2.99 14.42
CA ALA A 129 -16.49 4.08 15.08
C ALA A 129 -14.95 4.02 14.84
N TYR A 130 -14.35 5.18 14.58
CA TYR A 130 -12.90 5.37 14.41
C TYR A 130 -12.40 6.61 15.15
N PRO A 131 -11.13 6.65 15.60
CA PRO A 131 -10.57 7.83 16.24
C PRO A 131 -10.22 8.92 15.22
N ILE A 132 -10.30 10.17 15.67
CA ILE A 132 -9.72 11.33 14.99
C ILE A 132 -8.51 11.79 15.78
N ILE A 133 -7.36 11.87 15.13
CA ILE A 133 -6.15 12.45 15.70
C ILE A 133 -5.85 13.78 15.04
N THR A 134 -5.68 14.82 15.86
CA THR A 134 -5.31 16.17 15.40
C THR A 134 -3.85 16.47 15.71
N PHE A 135 -3.20 17.19 14.80
CA PHE A 135 -1.79 17.57 14.88
C PHE A 135 -1.70 19.09 14.74
N GLY A 136 -1.36 19.78 15.83
CA GLY A 136 -1.23 21.24 15.87
C GLY A 136 -2.43 21.94 16.54
N PRO A 137 -2.67 23.23 16.22
CA PRO A 137 -2.06 24.01 15.16
C PRO A 137 -0.59 24.33 15.41
N PHE A 138 0.18 24.39 14.34
CA PHE A 138 1.58 24.82 14.32
C PHE A 138 1.75 26.01 13.38
N ASP A 139 2.90 26.70 13.45
CA ASP A 139 3.15 27.89 12.63
C ASP A 139 3.43 27.56 11.16
N THR A 140 3.80 26.30 10.84
CA THR A 140 4.14 25.88 9.48
C THR A 140 3.61 24.49 9.12
N PRO A 141 3.31 24.22 7.84
CA PRO A 141 2.96 22.87 7.36
C PRO A 141 4.02 21.81 7.67
N ALA A 142 5.31 22.19 7.64
CA ALA A 142 6.42 21.28 7.91
C ALA A 142 6.39 20.73 9.34
N GLN A 143 6.00 21.54 10.33
CA GLN A 143 5.83 21.08 11.71
C GLN A 143 4.66 20.10 11.85
N VAL A 144 3.58 20.28 11.08
CA VAL A 144 2.47 19.32 11.06
C VAL A 144 2.95 17.95 10.56
N VAL A 145 3.68 17.94 9.44
CA VAL A 145 4.20 16.69 8.84
C VAL A 145 5.25 16.03 9.75
N ALA A 146 6.10 16.82 10.42
CA ALA A 146 7.02 16.28 11.43
C ALA A 146 6.29 15.65 12.63
N SER A 147 5.22 16.28 13.11
CA SER A 147 4.39 15.72 14.18
C SER A 147 3.68 14.43 13.73
N LEU A 148 3.20 14.39 12.49
CA LEU A 148 2.63 13.18 11.90
C LEU A 148 3.67 12.05 11.82
N SER A 149 4.89 12.32 11.35
CA SER A 149 5.93 11.28 11.23
C SER A 149 6.37 10.73 12.59
N HIS A 150 6.33 11.54 13.65
CA HIS A 150 6.57 11.05 15.00
C HIS A 150 5.50 10.05 15.49
N ALA A 151 4.28 10.11 14.93
CA ALA A 151 3.18 9.20 15.24
C ALA A 151 3.20 7.94 14.36
N ILE A 152 3.34 8.11 13.03
CA ILE A 152 3.19 7.02 12.04
C ILE A 152 4.51 6.38 11.62
N GLY A 153 5.65 6.95 12.05
CA GLY A 153 6.98 6.53 11.64
C GLY A 153 7.60 7.45 10.57
N THR A 154 8.89 7.27 10.36
CA THR A 154 9.67 8.01 9.36
C THR A 154 9.99 7.12 8.16
N VAL A 155 10.26 7.74 7.02
CA VAL A 155 10.74 7.03 5.83
C VAL A 155 12.10 6.39 6.15
N SER A 156 12.24 5.09 5.89
CA SER A 156 13.52 4.39 5.98
C SER A 156 14.52 4.99 5.00
N MET A 157 15.78 5.16 5.41
CA MET A 157 16.82 5.69 4.52
C MET A 157 17.00 4.76 3.31
N PRO A 158 16.67 5.18 2.08
CA PRO A 158 16.90 4.35 0.90
C PRO A 158 18.39 4.08 0.69
N SER A 159 18.70 2.95 0.07
CA SER A 159 20.04 2.67 -0.43
C SER A 159 20.46 3.74 -1.45
N LYS A 160 21.76 4.05 -1.52
CA LYS A 160 22.27 5.09 -2.43
C LYS A 160 21.90 4.83 -3.90
N TRP A 161 21.94 3.56 -4.32
CA TRP A 161 21.63 3.17 -5.70
C TRP A 161 20.15 3.38 -6.06
N ALA A 162 19.23 3.35 -5.08
CA ALA A 162 17.81 3.57 -5.32
C ALA A 162 17.44 5.04 -5.61
N LEU A 163 18.40 5.96 -5.44
CA LEU A 163 18.26 7.38 -5.81
C LEU A 163 18.77 7.67 -7.23
N GLY A 164 19.36 6.68 -7.90
CA GLY A 164 19.88 6.79 -9.26
C GLY A 164 18.80 6.71 -10.33
N TYR A 165 19.21 6.53 -11.58
CA TYR A 165 18.26 6.30 -12.68
C TYR A 165 17.86 4.83 -12.77
N HIS A 166 16.54 4.58 -12.88
CA HIS A 166 15.93 3.26 -12.97
C HIS A 166 15.32 3.07 -14.36
N GLN A 167 15.69 1.97 -15.04
CA GLN A 167 15.11 1.57 -16.32
C GLN A 167 14.14 0.39 -16.11
N CYS A 168 12.88 0.58 -16.47
CA CYS A 168 11.84 -0.46 -16.43
C CYS A 168 11.04 -0.50 -17.74
N ARG A 169 10.46 -1.65 -18.05
CA ARG A 169 9.48 -1.86 -19.12
C ARG A 169 8.72 -3.16 -18.85
N PHE A 170 7.41 -3.17 -19.06
CA PHE A 170 6.64 -4.39 -19.40
C PHE A 170 6.82 -4.68 -20.91
N SER A 171 7.66 -5.62 -21.35
CA SER A 171 8.66 -6.39 -20.61
C SER A 171 9.99 -6.40 -21.35
N TYR A 172 11.05 -6.77 -20.64
CA TYR A 172 12.23 -7.38 -21.26
C TYR A 172 12.10 -8.90 -21.26
N LYS A 173 12.10 -9.51 -22.45
CA LYS A 173 11.74 -10.92 -22.61
C LYS A 173 12.91 -11.91 -22.44
N SER A 174 14.13 -11.47 -22.19
CA SER A 174 15.27 -12.34 -21.92
C SER A 174 16.39 -11.61 -21.21
N SER A 175 17.21 -12.37 -20.49
CA SER A 175 18.47 -11.91 -19.87
C SER A 175 19.41 -11.26 -20.89
N GLU A 176 19.59 -11.87 -22.07
CA GLU A 176 20.38 -11.32 -23.19
C GLU A 176 19.88 -9.93 -23.61
N ARG A 177 18.56 -9.75 -23.76
CA ARG A 177 18.00 -8.44 -24.14
C ARG A 177 18.33 -7.38 -23.10
N VAL A 178 18.24 -7.72 -21.81
CA VAL A 178 18.57 -6.78 -20.73
C VAL A 178 20.05 -6.39 -20.81
N LEU A 179 20.95 -7.37 -20.84
CA LEU A 179 22.39 -7.11 -20.78
C LEU A 179 22.89 -6.43 -22.07
N GLU A 180 22.66 -7.04 -23.22
CA GLU A 180 23.29 -6.68 -24.49
C GLU A 180 22.58 -5.54 -25.22
N GLN A 181 21.28 -5.36 -25.04
CA GLN A 181 20.54 -4.32 -25.77
C GLN A 181 20.19 -3.14 -24.89
N VAL A 182 19.80 -3.35 -23.63
CA VAL A 182 19.37 -2.26 -22.76
C VAL A 182 20.58 -1.66 -22.06
N ILE A 183 21.21 -2.41 -21.17
CA ILE A 183 22.24 -1.89 -20.27
C ILE A 183 23.50 -1.50 -21.04
N ARG A 184 23.94 -2.33 -21.98
CA ARG A 184 25.06 -1.99 -22.87
C ARG A 184 24.81 -0.70 -23.65
N THR A 185 23.60 -0.47 -24.17
CA THR A 185 23.26 0.78 -24.87
C THR A 185 23.35 2.00 -23.95
N PHE A 186 22.92 1.90 -22.69
CA PHE A 186 23.12 2.98 -21.70
C PHE A 186 24.61 3.31 -21.53
N ARG A 187 25.45 2.28 -21.40
CA ARG A 187 26.90 2.45 -21.26
C ARG A 187 27.55 3.04 -22.51
N GLU A 188 27.22 2.53 -23.70
CA GLU A 188 27.73 3.03 -24.99
C GLU A 188 27.33 4.48 -25.25
N LYS A 189 26.15 4.91 -24.80
CA LYS A 189 25.66 6.29 -24.93
C LYS A 189 26.13 7.22 -23.81
N GLY A 190 26.86 6.72 -22.81
CA GLY A 190 27.28 7.52 -21.66
C GLY A 190 26.13 8.01 -20.78
N ILE A 191 25.00 7.30 -20.76
CA ILE A 191 23.82 7.63 -19.95
C ILE A 191 23.87 6.79 -18.66
N PRO A 192 23.85 7.40 -17.46
CA PRO A 192 23.81 6.65 -16.21
C PRO A 192 22.56 5.79 -16.09
N CYS A 193 22.73 4.56 -15.62
CA CYS A 193 21.65 3.65 -15.27
C CYS A 193 22.13 2.78 -14.12
N ASP A 194 21.54 3.00 -12.95
CA ASP A 194 21.89 2.37 -11.68
C ASP A 194 21.08 1.10 -11.46
N VAL A 195 19.84 1.03 -11.98
CA VAL A 195 18.93 -0.10 -11.74
C VAL A 195 18.17 -0.48 -12.99
N VAL A 196 18.06 -1.78 -13.26
CA VAL A 196 17.15 -2.35 -14.26
C VAL A 196 16.10 -3.23 -13.61
N TRP A 197 14.87 -3.15 -14.13
CA TRP A 197 13.70 -3.81 -13.55
C TRP A 197 13.21 -4.93 -14.46
N MET A 198 12.84 -6.06 -13.84
CA MET A 198 12.25 -7.22 -14.49
C MET A 198 10.77 -7.31 -14.15
N ASP A 199 9.94 -7.10 -15.15
CA ASP A 199 8.49 -7.29 -15.13
C ASP A 199 8.14 -8.78 -15.38
N ILE A 200 6.86 -9.17 -15.30
CA ILE A 200 6.36 -10.55 -15.17
C ILE A 200 6.86 -11.58 -16.21
N ASP A 201 7.34 -11.14 -17.38
CA ASP A 201 7.84 -12.04 -18.44
C ASP A 201 9.07 -12.85 -18.03
N TYR A 202 9.78 -12.48 -16.95
CA TYR A 202 10.89 -13.29 -16.45
C TYR A 202 10.43 -14.60 -15.81
N MET A 203 9.19 -14.66 -15.32
CA MET A 203 8.64 -15.80 -14.61
C MET A 203 8.29 -16.95 -15.56
N ASP A 204 8.35 -18.19 -15.07
CA ASP A 204 7.82 -19.36 -15.80
C ASP A 204 6.29 -19.36 -15.74
N GLY A 205 5.64 -18.99 -16.85
CA GLY A 205 4.18 -18.97 -16.95
C GLY A 205 3.52 -18.03 -15.95
N PHE A 206 4.17 -16.90 -15.65
CA PHE A 206 3.73 -15.90 -14.67
C PHE A 206 3.60 -16.42 -13.23
N ARG A 207 4.29 -17.53 -12.90
CA ARG A 207 4.37 -18.05 -11.52
C ARG A 207 5.41 -17.25 -10.74
N CYS A 208 4.97 -16.57 -9.69
CA CYS A 208 5.88 -15.87 -8.77
C CYS A 208 7.00 -16.78 -8.25
N PHE A 209 8.14 -16.20 -7.87
CA PHE A 209 9.31 -16.95 -7.35
C PHE A 209 9.92 -18.00 -8.32
N THR A 210 9.59 -17.95 -9.60
CA THR A 210 10.20 -18.79 -10.64
C THR A 210 10.93 -17.94 -11.68
N PHE A 211 11.77 -18.59 -12.48
CA PHE A 211 12.41 -18.00 -13.65
C PHE A 211 12.14 -18.88 -14.86
N ASP A 212 11.87 -18.27 -16.01
CA ASP A 212 11.74 -18.98 -17.27
C ASP A 212 13.10 -19.57 -17.68
N ASN A 213 13.21 -20.90 -17.67
CA ASN A 213 14.47 -21.61 -17.93
C ASN A 213 15.05 -21.40 -19.35
N ASN A 214 14.27 -20.88 -20.30
CA ASN A 214 14.78 -20.59 -21.65
C ASN A 214 15.27 -19.14 -21.77
N ARG A 215 14.57 -18.21 -21.12
CA ARG A 215 14.79 -16.76 -21.26
C ARG A 215 15.68 -16.18 -20.15
N PHE A 216 15.66 -16.81 -18.98
CA PHE A 216 16.33 -16.42 -17.74
C PHE A 216 16.89 -17.66 -17.02
N ALA A 217 17.63 -18.50 -17.75
CA ALA A 217 18.14 -19.79 -17.25
C ALA A 217 19.07 -19.68 -16.02
N ASP A 218 19.88 -18.62 -15.95
CA ASP A 218 20.80 -18.35 -14.85
C ASP A 218 20.65 -16.89 -14.38
N PRO A 219 19.63 -16.60 -13.55
CA PRO A 219 19.40 -15.25 -13.05
C PRO A 219 20.57 -14.75 -12.21
N LYS A 220 21.28 -15.65 -11.52
CA LYS A 220 22.42 -15.29 -10.68
C LYS A 220 23.59 -14.77 -11.51
N SER A 221 23.98 -15.50 -12.56
CA SER A 221 25.05 -15.04 -13.46
C SER A 221 24.70 -13.70 -14.11
N MET A 222 23.45 -13.54 -14.55
CA MET A 222 22.97 -12.28 -15.13
C MET A 222 23.12 -11.11 -14.15
N VAL A 223 22.79 -11.32 -12.86
CA VAL A 223 22.92 -10.26 -11.86
C VAL A 223 24.38 -10.00 -11.49
N ASP A 224 25.21 -11.03 -11.43
CA ASP A 224 26.66 -10.87 -11.24
C ASP A 224 27.28 -10.00 -12.36
N ASP A 225 26.83 -10.17 -13.62
CA ASP A 225 27.22 -9.33 -14.76
C ASP A 225 26.77 -7.87 -14.58
N LEU A 226 25.53 -7.63 -14.13
CA LEU A 226 25.04 -6.28 -13.81
C LEU A 226 25.88 -5.63 -12.71
N HIS A 227 26.21 -6.38 -11.65
CA HIS A 227 27.01 -5.88 -10.53
C HIS A 227 28.42 -5.51 -10.97
N SER A 228 29.01 -6.24 -11.92
CA SER A 228 30.36 -5.96 -12.46
C SER A 228 30.49 -4.55 -13.08
N ILE A 229 29.37 -3.97 -13.52
CA ILE A 229 29.28 -2.64 -14.11
C ILE A 229 28.48 -1.65 -13.24
N GLY A 230 28.34 -1.97 -11.96
CA GLY A 230 27.70 -1.11 -10.95
C GLY A 230 26.19 -0.94 -11.13
N CYS A 231 25.51 -1.85 -11.84
CA CYS A 231 24.06 -1.83 -12.03
C CYS A 231 23.37 -2.84 -11.09
N LYS A 232 22.21 -2.49 -10.55
CA LYS A 232 21.38 -3.34 -9.67
C LYS A 232 20.15 -3.87 -10.40
N SER A 233 19.56 -4.93 -9.85
CA SER A 233 18.36 -5.54 -10.41
C SER A 233 17.19 -5.55 -9.44
N ILE A 234 16.02 -5.11 -9.92
CA ILE A 234 14.75 -5.22 -9.21
C ILE A 234 13.84 -6.19 -9.96
N TRP A 235 13.15 -7.05 -9.25
CA TRP A 235 12.30 -8.08 -9.83
C TRP A 235 10.88 -7.99 -9.23
N MET A 236 9.89 -8.02 -10.10
CA MET A 236 8.48 -7.87 -9.72
C MET A 236 7.93 -9.14 -9.08
N LEU A 237 7.14 -9.02 -8.02
CA LEU A 237 6.35 -10.09 -7.42
C LEU A 237 4.92 -9.60 -7.19
N ASP A 238 3.95 -10.44 -7.53
CA ASP A 238 2.54 -10.21 -7.21
C ASP A 238 2.11 -11.03 -5.99
N PRO A 239 1.10 -10.58 -5.23
CA PRO A 239 0.50 -11.38 -4.17
C PRO A 239 -0.40 -12.50 -4.70
N GLY A 240 -0.81 -12.45 -5.98
CA GLY A 240 -1.60 -13.50 -6.62
C GLY A 240 -0.75 -14.70 -6.96
N ILE A 241 -0.99 -15.83 -6.30
CA ILE A 241 -0.28 -17.10 -6.56
C ILE A 241 -1.16 -18.00 -7.42
N LYS A 242 -0.67 -18.38 -8.59
CA LYS A 242 -1.35 -19.29 -9.52
C LYS A 242 -1.86 -20.54 -8.80
N GLU A 243 -3.14 -20.85 -8.97
CA GLU A 243 -3.75 -22.07 -8.48
C GLU A 243 -3.37 -23.25 -9.38
N GLU A 244 -2.25 -23.91 -9.08
CA GLU A 244 -1.75 -25.02 -9.89
C GLU A 244 -1.09 -26.08 -9.02
N LYS A 245 -1.62 -27.31 -9.04
CA LYS A 245 -1.02 -28.44 -8.32
C LYS A 245 0.36 -28.78 -8.90
N GLY A 246 1.33 -29.02 -8.04
CA GLY A 246 2.73 -29.27 -8.42
C GLY A 246 3.58 -27.99 -8.47
N TYR A 247 2.98 -26.80 -8.39
CA TYR A 247 3.70 -25.55 -8.21
C TYR A 247 4.00 -25.33 -6.73
N PHE A 248 5.28 -25.35 -6.37
CA PHE A 248 5.74 -25.43 -4.98
C PHE A 248 5.18 -24.34 -4.05
N VAL A 249 4.92 -23.12 -4.55
CA VAL A 249 4.35 -22.04 -3.74
C VAL A 249 2.88 -22.30 -3.44
N TYR A 250 2.12 -22.79 -4.43
CA TYR A 250 0.72 -23.18 -4.25
C TYR A 250 0.59 -24.41 -3.34
N ASP A 251 1.40 -25.45 -3.59
CA ASP A 251 1.37 -26.66 -2.77
C ASP A 251 1.78 -26.34 -1.32
N GLY A 252 2.92 -25.65 -1.14
CA GLY A 252 3.42 -25.27 0.18
C GLY A 252 2.49 -24.31 0.93
N GLY A 253 1.85 -23.36 0.25
CA GLY A 253 0.88 -22.47 0.89
C GLY A 253 -0.42 -23.19 1.27
N SER A 254 -0.86 -24.16 0.46
CA SER A 254 -2.02 -25.01 0.76
C SER A 254 -1.77 -25.92 1.97
N GLU A 255 -0.60 -26.55 2.03
CA GLU A 255 -0.14 -27.34 3.18
C GLU A 255 -0.08 -26.52 4.48
N ASN A 256 0.24 -25.22 4.37
CA ASN A 256 0.36 -24.32 5.52
C ASN A 256 -0.91 -23.51 5.82
N ASP A 257 -2.04 -23.76 5.13
CA ASP A 257 -3.31 -23.03 5.25
C ASP A 257 -3.12 -21.49 5.22
N VAL A 258 -2.39 -20.98 4.22
CA VAL A 258 -2.02 -19.55 4.15
C VAL A 258 -3.01 -18.67 3.36
N TRP A 259 -3.98 -19.28 2.67
CA TRP A 259 -4.86 -18.56 1.75
C TRP A 259 -5.98 -17.81 2.46
N ILE A 260 -6.32 -16.62 1.93
CA ILE A 260 -7.57 -15.91 2.25
C ILE A 260 -8.76 -16.80 1.90
N LYS A 261 -9.80 -16.78 2.74
CA LYS A 261 -10.96 -17.68 2.62
C LYS A 261 -12.23 -16.94 2.22
N LYS A 262 -13.13 -17.65 1.54
CA LYS A 262 -14.54 -17.24 1.40
C LYS A 262 -15.30 -17.51 2.70
N ALA A 263 -16.54 -17.04 2.77
CA ALA A 263 -17.42 -17.28 3.91
C ALA A 263 -17.71 -18.76 4.20
N ASP A 264 -17.63 -19.62 3.18
CA ASP A 264 -17.79 -21.09 3.30
C ASP A 264 -16.52 -21.80 3.83
N GLY A 265 -15.43 -21.05 4.08
CA GLY A 265 -14.16 -21.56 4.57
C GLY A 265 -13.21 -22.11 3.51
N SER A 266 -13.62 -22.20 2.24
CA SER A 266 -12.72 -22.59 1.15
C SER A 266 -11.84 -21.41 0.69
N PRO A 267 -10.67 -21.67 0.07
CA PRO A 267 -9.81 -20.60 -0.47
C PRO A 267 -10.57 -19.70 -1.44
N PHE A 268 -10.31 -18.40 -1.36
CA PHE A 268 -10.75 -17.47 -2.37
C PHE A 268 -9.89 -17.59 -3.62
N ILE A 269 -10.55 -17.62 -4.78
CA ILE A 269 -9.93 -17.65 -6.10
C ILE A 269 -10.31 -16.36 -6.82
N GLY A 270 -9.31 -15.65 -7.33
CA GLY A 270 -9.47 -14.48 -8.20
C GLY A 270 -8.55 -14.60 -9.41
N GLU A 271 -8.97 -14.08 -10.55
CA GLU A 271 -8.20 -14.16 -11.78
C GLU A 271 -7.26 -12.93 -11.91
N VAL A 272 -5.99 -13.19 -12.25
CA VAL A 272 -4.94 -12.19 -12.50
C VAL A 272 -4.06 -12.67 -13.66
N TRP A 273 -2.79 -12.25 -13.75
CA TRP A 273 -1.87 -12.55 -14.86
C TRP A 273 -1.69 -14.05 -15.16
N PRO A 274 -1.48 -14.96 -14.18
CA PRO A 274 -1.33 -16.38 -14.47
C PRO A 274 -2.67 -17.13 -14.62
N GLY A 275 -3.82 -16.42 -14.65
CA GLY A 275 -5.17 -17.01 -14.58
C GLY A 275 -5.68 -17.08 -13.14
N ASP A 276 -6.31 -18.20 -12.77
CA ASP A 276 -6.84 -18.42 -11.42
C ASP A 276 -5.72 -18.35 -10.37
N CYS A 277 -5.92 -17.50 -9.36
CA CYS A 277 -4.97 -17.25 -8.27
C CYS A 277 -5.61 -17.37 -6.90
N VAL A 278 -4.83 -17.86 -5.94
CA VAL A 278 -5.06 -17.73 -4.51
C VAL A 278 -4.20 -16.63 -3.93
N PHE A 279 -4.61 -16.06 -2.79
CA PHE A 279 -3.96 -14.90 -2.18
C PHE A 279 -3.53 -15.22 -0.74
N PRO A 280 -2.25 -15.05 -0.38
CA PRO A 280 -1.81 -15.19 1.00
C PRO A 280 -2.50 -14.16 1.92
N ASP A 281 -2.85 -14.58 3.12
CA ASP A 281 -3.45 -13.71 4.11
C ASP A 281 -2.37 -13.00 4.96
N PHE A 282 -1.86 -11.88 4.44
CA PHE A 282 -0.81 -11.08 5.11
C PHE A 282 -1.24 -10.46 6.44
N THR A 283 -2.52 -10.59 6.83
CA THR A 283 -3.00 -10.19 8.16
C THR A 283 -2.46 -11.09 9.28
N SER A 284 -1.89 -12.25 8.96
CA SER A 284 -1.22 -13.12 9.95
C SER A 284 0.31 -13.06 9.84
N GLU A 285 0.99 -12.81 10.96
CA GLU A 285 2.44 -12.81 11.09
C GLU A 285 3.06 -14.15 10.67
N ARG A 286 2.37 -15.26 10.96
CA ARG A 286 2.79 -16.61 10.54
C ARG A 286 2.88 -16.69 9.01
N ILE A 287 1.93 -16.08 8.30
CA ILE A 287 1.85 -16.09 6.84
C ILE A 287 2.85 -15.10 6.25
N ARG A 288 3.02 -13.92 6.84
CA ARG A 288 4.11 -12.98 6.47
C ARG A 288 5.49 -13.64 6.62
N THR A 289 5.70 -14.40 7.70
CA THR A 289 6.94 -15.16 7.93
C THR A 289 7.14 -16.25 6.87
N TRP A 290 6.08 -16.94 6.46
CA TRP A 290 6.14 -17.90 5.37
C TRP A 290 6.52 -17.23 4.03
N TRP A 291 5.88 -16.11 3.70
CA TRP A 291 6.20 -15.32 2.51
C TRP A 291 7.65 -14.81 2.52
N ALA A 292 8.11 -14.28 3.66
CA ALA A 292 9.48 -13.80 3.83
C ALA A 292 10.54 -14.89 3.58
N ARG A 293 10.22 -16.17 3.86
CA ARG A 293 11.11 -17.29 3.53
C ARG A 293 11.21 -17.50 2.02
N LEU A 294 10.08 -17.47 1.30
CA LEU A 294 10.08 -17.53 -0.17
C LEU A 294 10.87 -16.38 -0.79
N VAL A 295 10.65 -15.16 -0.28
CA VAL A 295 11.38 -13.96 -0.68
C VAL A 295 12.88 -14.12 -0.43
N ARG A 296 13.30 -14.59 0.75
CA ARG A 296 14.72 -14.83 1.07
C ARG A 296 15.35 -15.83 0.10
N ASP A 297 14.67 -16.92 -0.19
CA ASP A 297 15.18 -17.96 -1.07
C ASP A 297 15.25 -17.44 -2.53
N PHE A 298 14.29 -16.63 -2.96
CA PHE A 298 14.33 -15.92 -4.25
C PHE A 298 15.49 -14.92 -4.34
N ILE A 299 15.73 -14.13 -3.28
CA ILE A 299 16.84 -13.16 -3.20
C ILE A 299 18.21 -13.82 -3.31
N SER A 300 18.34 -15.11 -2.94
CA SER A 300 19.61 -15.85 -3.09
C SER A 300 20.10 -15.94 -4.54
N ASN A 301 19.25 -15.65 -5.53
CA ASN A 301 19.62 -15.51 -6.95
C ASN A 301 20.29 -14.17 -7.29
N GLY A 302 20.67 -13.35 -6.30
CA GLY A 302 21.38 -12.08 -6.49
C GLY A 302 20.48 -10.85 -6.59
N VAL A 303 19.16 -11.00 -6.47
CA VAL A 303 18.17 -9.91 -6.51
C VAL A 303 18.50 -8.81 -5.50
N ASP A 304 18.62 -7.56 -5.96
CA ASP A 304 18.95 -6.42 -5.08
C ASP A 304 17.71 -5.74 -4.47
N GLY A 305 16.54 -5.94 -5.07
CA GLY A 305 15.27 -5.39 -4.59
C GLY A 305 14.05 -6.04 -5.24
N ILE A 306 12.89 -5.85 -4.61
CA ILE A 306 11.61 -6.42 -5.05
C ILE A 306 10.63 -5.29 -5.34
N TRP A 307 9.91 -5.42 -6.44
CA TRP A 307 8.76 -4.59 -6.76
C TRP A 307 7.50 -5.40 -6.46
N ASN A 308 6.73 -5.00 -5.44
CA ASN A 308 5.41 -5.59 -5.20
C ASN A 308 4.35 -4.84 -5.99
N ASP A 309 3.74 -5.48 -6.98
CA ASP A 309 2.64 -4.91 -7.77
C ASP A 309 1.30 -5.60 -7.44
N MET A 310 0.19 -5.08 -7.98
CA MET A 310 -1.14 -5.68 -7.92
C MET A 310 -1.64 -5.96 -6.48
N ASN A 311 -1.18 -5.18 -5.51
CA ASN A 311 -1.27 -5.48 -4.08
C ASN A 311 -2.35 -4.72 -3.30
N GLU A 312 -3.28 -4.08 -4.01
CA GLU A 312 -4.49 -3.51 -3.46
C GLU A 312 -5.32 -4.50 -2.61
N PRO A 313 -5.57 -5.77 -3.01
CA PRO A 313 -5.10 -6.56 -4.17
C PRO A 313 -5.98 -6.46 -5.43
N ALA A 314 -5.35 -6.41 -6.59
CA ALA A 314 -5.99 -6.31 -7.90
C ALA A 314 -6.39 -7.68 -8.48
N MET A 315 -7.46 -7.69 -9.28
CA MET A 315 -7.95 -8.86 -10.02
C MET A 315 -8.96 -8.46 -11.10
N THR A 316 -9.21 -9.36 -12.05
CA THR A 316 -10.18 -9.19 -13.14
C THR A 316 -11.63 -9.38 -12.67
N THR A 317 -12.10 -8.54 -11.74
CA THR A 317 -13.49 -8.48 -11.28
C THR A 317 -14.12 -7.11 -11.58
N THR A 318 -15.46 -7.01 -11.51
CA THR A 318 -16.19 -5.75 -11.66
C THR A 318 -15.76 -4.71 -10.62
N THR A 319 -15.46 -5.15 -9.39
CA THR A 319 -15.00 -4.31 -8.28
C THR A 319 -13.49 -4.09 -8.28
N LYS A 320 -12.74 -4.71 -9.21
CA LYS A 320 -11.28 -4.63 -9.34
C LYS A 320 -10.48 -5.12 -8.13
N THR A 321 -11.15 -5.77 -7.17
CA THR A 321 -10.57 -6.32 -5.95
C THR A 321 -11.46 -7.44 -5.40
N MET A 322 -11.03 -8.07 -4.31
CA MET A 322 -11.74 -9.21 -3.72
C MET A 322 -13.04 -8.80 -3.02
N PRO A 323 -14.01 -9.73 -2.87
CA PRO A 323 -15.26 -9.45 -2.18
C PRO A 323 -15.02 -9.01 -0.73
N GLU A 324 -15.76 -7.97 -0.30
CA GLU A 324 -15.70 -7.44 1.06
C GLU A 324 -16.00 -8.50 2.14
N SER A 325 -16.75 -9.56 1.80
CA SER A 325 -17.13 -10.65 2.70
C SER A 325 -16.09 -11.76 2.83
N ASN A 326 -14.97 -11.69 2.10
CA ASN A 326 -13.87 -12.63 2.30
C ASN A 326 -13.32 -12.53 3.73
N ILE A 327 -12.87 -13.65 4.28
CA ILE A 327 -12.46 -13.76 5.68
C ILE A 327 -10.94 -13.79 5.77
N HIS A 328 -10.43 -12.94 6.66
CA HIS A 328 -9.04 -12.87 7.07
C HIS A 328 -8.88 -13.39 8.50
N ARG A 329 -7.78 -14.07 8.79
CA ARG A 329 -7.44 -14.65 10.10
C ARG A 329 -6.61 -13.70 10.97
N GLY A 330 -6.69 -12.40 10.73
CA GLY A 330 -5.78 -11.39 11.27
C GLY A 330 -5.40 -11.59 12.72
N ASP A 331 -4.16 -11.27 13.05
CA ASP A 331 -3.64 -11.42 14.41
C ASP A 331 -4.46 -10.56 15.40
N ALA A 332 -4.50 -10.98 16.66
CA ALA A 332 -5.37 -10.34 17.67
C ALA A 332 -5.02 -8.86 17.92
N ASP A 333 -3.75 -8.49 17.77
CA ASP A 333 -3.23 -7.13 17.95
C ASP A 333 -3.53 -6.19 16.77
N ILE A 334 -4.01 -6.72 15.64
CA ILE A 334 -4.40 -5.93 14.46
C ILE A 334 -5.90 -5.97 14.17
N GLY A 335 -6.70 -6.69 14.96
CA GLY A 335 -8.16 -6.72 14.85
C GLY A 335 -8.80 -8.11 14.88
N GLY A 336 -8.01 -9.19 14.88
CA GLY A 336 -8.53 -10.56 14.91
C GLY A 336 -9.13 -11.01 13.57
N VAL A 337 -9.93 -12.08 13.62
CA VAL A 337 -10.68 -12.57 12.45
C VAL A 337 -11.70 -11.52 12.02
N GLN A 338 -11.59 -11.03 10.79
CA GLN A 338 -12.48 -10.01 10.23
C GLN A 338 -12.73 -10.28 8.74
N ASN A 339 -13.74 -9.58 8.21
CA ASN A 339 -14.00 -9.52 6.79
C ASN A 339 -12.95 -8.64 6.06
N HIS A 340 -12.83 -8.82 4.75
CA HIS A 340 -11.90 -8.07 3.91
C HIS A 340 -12.12 -6.56 3.99
N SER A 341 -13.37 -6.10 4.14
CA SER A 341 -13.67 -4.67 4.34
C SER A 341 -12.97 -4.03 5.54
N TYR A 342 -12.53 -4.82 6.52
CA TYR A 342 -11.71 -4.36 7.63
C TYR A 342 -10.23 -4.17 7.26
N TYR A 343 -9.67 -5.04 6.43
CA TYR A 343 -8.23 -5.09 6.15
C TYR A 343 -7.84 -4.55 4.77
N HIS A 344 -8.80 -4.30 3.88
CA HIS A 344 -8.56 -3.96 2.48
C HIS A 344 -7.45 -2.91 2.28
N ASN A 345 -7.59 -1.73 2.89
CA ASN A 345 -6.62 -0.65 2.70
C ASN A 345 -5.23 -0.92 3.29
N VAL A 346 -5.10 -1.91 4.18
CA VAL A 346 -3.84 -2.26 4.87
C VAL A 346 -3.22 -3.55 4.35
N MET A 347 -3.83 -4.25 3.39
CA MET A 347 -3.28 -5.47 2.80
C MET A 347 -1.89 -5.25 2.21
N SER A 348 -1.75 -4.24 1.36
CA SER A 348 -0.44 -3.85 0.78
C SER A 348 0.56 -3.50 1.88
N LEU A 349 0.18 -2.66 2.86
CA LEU A 349 1.04 -2.30 4.00
C LEU A 349 1.53 -3.53 4.77
N LEU A 350 0.67 -4.53 4.97
CA LEU A 350 1.01 -5.76 5.67
C LEU A 350 1.88 -6.70 4.83
N LEU A 351 1.76 -6.69 3.50
CA LEU A 351 2.71 -7.38 2.61
C LEU A 351 4.12 -6.79 2.71
N TRP A 352 4.25 -5.47 2.87
CA TRP A 352 5.54 -4.78 3.00
C TRP A 352 6.23 -4.99 4.37
N LYS A 353 5.47 -5.38 5.41
CA LYS A 353 5.99 -5.65 6.76
C LYS A 353 6.47 -7.10 6.88
#